data_AF-A0A514Z813-F1
#
_entry.id   AF-A0A514Z813-F1
#
_cell.length_a   1.000
_cell.length_b   1.000
_cell.length_c   1.000
_cell.angle_alpha   90.00
_cell.angle_beta   90.00
_cell.angle_gamma   90.00
#
_symmetry.space_group_name_H-M   'P 1'
#
loop_
_entity.id
_entity.type
_entity.pdbx_description
1 polymer ?
#
loop_
_entity_poly.entity_id
_entity_poly.type
_entity_poly.pdbx_seq_one_letter_code
_entity_poly.pdbx_strand_id
1 'polypeptide(L)'
;MAGDRNADKRVILEREIRLKENQLDDLSQEQHTIQNQIEKFQNNMSQLFRQEEECYYMLHQEGERIDNQTVTLQEVSRVMREMSDRQSDELEQGYRIARINAQEEIEQLHRERNALAWD
;
A
#
# COMPACT_ATOMS: atom_id res chain seq x y z
N MET A 1 46.12 -8.50 -11.78
CA MET A 1 44.96 -9.00 -12.54
C MET A 1 43.77 -9.36 -11.64
N ALA A 2 43.97 -9.95 -10.45
CA ALA A 2 42.86 -10.28 -9.54
C ALA A 2 42.24 -9.05 -8.85
N GLY A 3 43.04 -8.09 -8.39
CA GLY A 3 42.55 -6.84 -7.78
C GLY A 3 41.67 -5.99 -8.73
N ASP A 4 42.01 -5.97 -10.01
CA ASP A 4 41.24 -5.28 -11.07
C ASP A 4 39.84 -5.90 -11.24
N ARG A 5 39.76 -7.24 -11.27
CA ARG A 5 38.48 -7.97 -11.33
C ARG A 5 37.64 -7.80 -10.07
N ASN A 6 38.26 -7.67 -8.90
CA ASN A 6 37.54 -7.42 -7.65
C ASN A 6 37.01 -5.98 -7.59
N ALA A 7 37.76 -5.01 -8.13
CA ALA A 7 37.30 -3.64 -8.28
C ALA A 7 36.08 -3.56 -9.20
N ASP A 8 36.11 -4.21 -10.38
CA ASP A 8 34.97 -4.26 -11.29
C ASP A 8 33.73 -4.89 -10.63
N LYS A 9 33.91 -6.01 -9.93
CA LYS A 9 32.81 -6.66 -9.20
C LYS A 9 32.20 -5.77 -8.12
N ARG A 10 33.02 -5.02 -7.38
CA ARG A 10 32.52 -4.05 -6.39
C ARG A 10 31.66 -2.97 -7.06
N VAL A 11 32.08 -2.46 -8.22
CA VAL A 11 31.31 -1.45 -8.96
C VAL A 11 29.95 -2.01 -9.43
N ILE A 12 29.93 -3.26 -9.89
CA ILE A 12 28.68 -3.94 -10.28
C ILE A 12 27.75 -4.09 -9.06
N LEU A 13 28.27 -4.62 -7.94
CA LEU A 13 27.49 -4.79 -6.72
C LEU A 13 26.97 -3.45 -6.17
N GLU A 14 27.78 -2.40 -6.20
CA GLU A 14 27.38 -1.04 -5.81
C GLU A 14 26.24 -0.51 -6.68
N ARG A 15 26.27 -0.80 -7.99
CA ARG A 15 25.16 -0.45 -8.88
C ARG A 15 23.90 -1.24 -8.56
N GLU A 16 24.01 -2.52 -8.27
CA GLU A 16 22.88 -3.37 -7.89
C GLU A 16 22.26 -2.92 -6.57
N ILE A 17 23.08 -2.61 -5.56
CA ILE A 17 22.65 -2.02 -4.28
C ILE A 17 21.82 -0.76 -4.54
N ARG A 18 22.34 0.20 -5.31
CA ARG A 18 21.63 1.45 -5.60
C ARG A 18 20.31 1.23 -6.35
N LEU A 19 20.28 0.28 -7.28
CA LEU A 19 19.04 -0.07 -7.99
C LEU A 19 18.00 -0.62 -7.00
N LYS A 20 18.41 -1.44 -6.04
CA LYS A 20 17.54 -2.01 -5.01
C LYS A 20 17.08 -0.96 -3.99
N GLU A 21 17.95 -0.05 -3.60
CA GLU A 21 17.60 1.10 -2.74
C GLU A 21 16.52 1.97 -3.41
N ASN A 22 16.71 2.31 -4.70
CA ASN A 22 15.69 3.04 -5.46
C ASN A 22 14.37 2.27 -5.54
N GLN A 23 14.41 0.95 -5.74
CA GLN A 23 13.19 0.12 -5.74
C GLN A 23 12.45 0.17 -4.39
N LEU A 24 13.19 0.28 -3.28
CA LEU A 24 12.60 0.39 -1.94
C LEU A 24 11.91 1.75 -1.73
N ASP A 25 12.52 2.82 -2.25
CA ASP A 25 11.90 4.15 -2.27
C ASP A 25 10.64 4.17 -3.14
N ASP A 26 10.70 3.57 -4.34
CA ASP A 26 9.57 3.44 -5.26
C ASP A 26 8.41 2.67 -4.59
N LEU A 27 8.70 1.53 -3.94
CA LEU A 27 7.71 0.75 -3.18
C LEU A 27 7.06 1.59 -2.07
N SER A 28 7.84 2.39 -1.36
CA SER A 28 7.33 3.25 -0.28
C SER A 28 6.41 4.34 -0.81
N GLN A 29 6.77 4.94 -1.96
CA GLN A 29 5.94 5.93 -2.63
C GLN A 29 4.64 5.33 -3.18
N GLU A 30 4.72 4.14 -3.78
CA GLU A 30 3.57 3.41 -4.28
C GLU A 30 2.61 3.05 -3.14
N GLN A 31 3.13 2.48 -2.04
CA GLN A 31 2.36 2.16 -0.84
C GLN A 31 1.59 3.39 -0.36
N HIS A 32 2.28 4.52 -0.20
CA HIS A 32 1.65 5.75 0.27
C HIS A 32 0.57 6.24 -0.70
N THR A 33 0.81 6.12 -2.01
CA THR A 33 -0.15 6.51 -3.05
C THR A 33 -1.43 5.67 -2.95
N ILE A 34 -1.30 4.35 -2.80
CA ILE A 34 -2.45 3.45 -2.72
C ILE A 34 -3.21 3.65 -1.41
N GLN A 35 -2.51 3.82 -0.27
CA GLN A 35 -3.15 4.13 1.02
C GLN A 35 -3.99 5.40 0.93
N ASN A 36 -3.43 6.48 0.34
CA ASN A 36 -4.18 7.72 0.12
C ASN A 36 -5.40 7.52 -0.79
N GLN A 37 -5.35 6.62 -1.77
CA GLN A 37 -6.49 6.30 -2.63
C GLN A 37 -7.60 5.56 -1.86
N ILE A 38 -7.22 4.61 -1.00
CA ILE A 38 -8.15 3.87 -0.14
C ILE A 38 -8.84 4.83 0.84
N GLU A 39 -8.08 5.69 1.51
CA GLU A 39 -8.65 6.68 2.44
C GLU A 39 -9.62 7.64 1.72
N LYS A 40 -9.25 8.13 0.53
CA LYS A 40 -10.15 8.96 -0.29
C LYS A 40 -11.43 8.22 -0.66
N PHE A 41 -11.31 6.95 -1.04
CA PHE A 41 -12.46 6.11 -1.36
C PHE A 41 -13.38 5.94 -0.14
N GLN A 42 -12.84 5.60 1.03
CA GLN A 42 -13.59 5.47 2.27
C GLN A 42 -14.32 6.77 2.66
N ASN A 43 -13.64 7.91 2.52
CA ASN A 43 -14.21 9.22 2.79
C ASN A 43 -15.36 9.57 1.83
N ASN A 44 -15.16 9.36 0.53
CA ASN A 44 -16.19 9.59 -0.47
C ASN A 44 -17.41 8.70 -0.25
N MET A 45 -17.20 7.42 0.02
CA MET A 45 -18.29 6.48 0.32
C MET A 45 -19.05 6.90 1.58
N SER A 46 -18.33 7.24 2.65
CA SER A 46 -18.95 7.71 3.89
C SER A 46 -19.79 8.97 3.69
N GLN A 47 -19.35 9.89 2.82
CA GLN A 47 -20.12 11.07 2.46
C GLN A 47 -21.38 10.71 1.68
N LEU A 48 -21.28 9.84 0.67
CA LEU A 48 -22.43 9.42 -0.13
C LEU A 48 -23.50 8.73 0.72
N PHE A 49 -23.10 7.84 1.64
CA PHE A 49 -24.06 7.18 2.52
C PHE A 49 -24.76 8.16 3.46
N ARG A 50 -24.06 9.19 3.96
CA ARG A 50 -24.71 10.25 4.77
C ARG A 50 -25.72 11.04 3.96
N GLN A 51 -25.36 11.44 2.74
CA GLN A 51 -26.27 12.17 1.85
C GLN A 51 -27.51 11.34 1.51
N GLU A 52 -27.33 10.04 1.28
CA GLU A 52 -28.45 9.13 1.04
C GLU A 52 -29.34 8.97 2.27
N GLU A 53 -28.76 8.84 3.46
CA GLU A 53 -29.51 8.79 4.72
C GLU A 53 -30.31 10.08 4.95
N GLU A 54 -29.72 11.25 4.67
CA GLU A 54 -30.42 12.55 4.71
C GLU A 54 -31.59 12.61 3.71
N CYS A 55 -31.39 12.20 2.45
CA CYS A 55 -32.46 12.11 1.45
C CYS A 55 -33.58 11.18 1.89
N TYR A 56 -33.23 10.01 2.45
CA TYR A 56 -34.19 9.06 2.98
C TYR A 56 -35.03 9.68 4.11
N TYR A 57 -34.39 10.37 5.05
CA TYR A 57 -35.09 11.04 6.15
C TYR A 57 -36.07 12.12 5.64
N MET A 58 -35.69 12.87 4.60
CA MET A 58 -36.57 13.86 3.98
C MET A 58 -37.80 13.21 3.34
N LEU A 59 -37.61 12.17 2.52
CA LEU A 59 -38.72 11.45 1.87
C LEU A 59 -39.68 10.81 2.88
N HIS A 60 -39.15 10.31 4.01
CA HIS A 60 -39.98 9.74 5.06
C HIS A 60 -40.83 10.80 5.79
N GLN A 61 -40.30 12.01 6.00
CA GLN A 61 -41.09 13.13 6.51
C GLN A 61 -42.21 13.58 5.55
N GLU A 62 -42.03 13.37 4.24
CA GLU A 62 -43.04 13.65 3.20
C GLU A 62 -44.12 12.56 3.09
N GLY A 63 -44.04 11.49 3.89
CA GLY A 63 -45.08 10.46 4.01
C GLY A 63 -44.94 9.25 3.10
N GLU A 64 -43.79 9.08 2.43
CA GLU A 64 -43.51 7.87 1.66
C GLU A 64 -43.16 6.68 2.59
N ARG A 65 -43.77 5.52 2.33
CA ARG A 65 -43.48 4.24 3.03
C ARG A 65 -42.21 3.62 2.44
N ILE A 66 -41.15 3.52 3.23
CA ILE A 66 -39.85 3.03 2.75
C ILE A 66 -39.26 1.99 3.72
N ASP A 67 -39.98 0.91 4.01
CA ASP A 67 -39.62 0.00 5.11
C ASP A 67 -38.42 -0.94 4.83
N ASN A 68 -37.90 -1.04 3.60
CA ASN A 68 -36.84 -2.03 3.26
C ASN A 68 -35.50 -1.45 2.77
N GLN A 69 -35.40 -0.17 2.42
CA GLN A 69 -34.16 0.37 1.81
C GLN A 69 -33.08 0.71 2.84
N THR A 70 -33.44 1.20 4.03
CA THR A 70 -32.48 1.69 5.05
C THR A 70 -31.59 0.59 5.62
N VAL A 71 -32.16 -0.57 5.95
CA VAL A 71 -31.40 -1.72 6.50
C VAL A 71 -30.36 -2.18 5.47
N THR A 72 -30.76 -2.23 4.19
CA THR A 72 -29.89 -2.61 3.09
C THR A 72 -28.72 -1.64 2.91
N LEU A 73 -28.94 -0.33 3.08
CA LEU A 73 -27.90 0.69 2.93
C LEU A 73 -26.90 0.72 4.09
N GLN A 74 -27.39 0.57 5.32
CA GLN A 74 -26.52 0.46 6.49
C GLN A 74 -25.63 -0.79 6.40
N GLU A 75 -26.19 -1.90 5.91
CA GLU A 75 -25.44 -3.13 5.69
C GLU A 75 -24.40 -2.98 4.57
N VAL A 76 -24.76 -2.34 3.45
CA VAL A 76 -23.82 -2.02 2.37
C VAL A 76 -22.69 -1.12 2.86
N SER A 77 -22.99 -0.06 3.61
CA SER A 77 -21.99 0.85 4.17
C SER A 77 -21.01 0.12 5.09
N ARG A 78 -21.54 -0.76 5.95
CA ARG A 78 -20.73 -1.59 6.84
C ARG A 78 -19.83 -2.54 6.05
N VAL A 79 -20.38 -3.29 5.11
CA VAL A 79 -19.61 -4.25 4.29
C VAL A 79 -18.52 -3.54 3.49
N MET A 80 -18.82 -2.37 2.92
CA MET A 80 -17.84 -1.57 2.17
C MET A 80 -16.68 -1.11 3.07
N ARG A 81 -16.98 -0.68 4.31
CA ARG A 81 -15.94 -0.32 5.28
C ARG A 81 -15.08 -1.53 5.63
N GLU A 82 -15.70 -2.65 5.97
CA GLU A 82 -14.99 -3.90 6.30
C GLU A 82 -14.10 -4.39 5.14
N MET A 83 -14.58 -4.31 3.88
CA MET A 83 -13.77 -4.67 2.72
C MET A 83 -12.60 -3.71 2.53
N SER A 84 -12.83 -2.41 2.67
CA SER A 84 -11.79 -1.41 2.49
C SER A 84 -10.71 -1.49 3.57
N ASP A 85 -11.09 -1.79 4.81
CA ASP A 85 -10.14 -2.00 5.91
C ASP A 85 -9.29 -3.25 5.65
N ARG A 86 -9.90 -4.37 5.23
CA ARG A 86 -9.17 -5.58 4.84
C ARG A 86 -8.20 -5.33 3.69
N GLN A 87 -8.61 -4.60 2.66
CA GLN A 87 -7.73 -4.24 1.55
C GLN A 87 -6.54 -3.40 2.03
N SER A 88 -6.76 -2.46 2.94
CA SER A 88 -5.69 -1.65 3.54
C SER A 88 -4.70 -2.54 4.32
N ASP A 89 -5.20 -3.45 5.15
CA ASP A 89 -4.38 -4.37 5.95
C ASP A 89 -3.58 -5.34 5.06
N GLU A 90 -4.20 -5.90 4.03
CA GLU A 90 -3.54 -6.81 3.07
C GLU A 90 -2.43 -6.10 2.30
N LEU A 91 -2.67 -4.86 1.88
CA LEU A 91 -1.65 -4.03 1.23
C LEU A 91 -0.51 -3.69 2.18
N GLU A 92 -0.80 -3.28 3.42
CA GLU A 92 0.24 -2.98 4.41
C GLU A 92 1.12 -4.20 4.69
N GLN A 93 0.52 -5.38 4.83
CA GLN A 93 1.26 -6.62 4.99
C GLN A 93 2.11 -6.95 3.74
N GLY A 94 1.53 -6.83 2.54
CA GLY A 94 2.24 -7.07 1.29
C GLY A 94 3.48 -6.19 1.11
N TYR A 95 3.32 -4.87 1.31
CA TYR A 95 4.43 -3.92 1.24
C TYR A 95 5.45 -4.12 2.35
N ARG A 96 5.02 -4.47 3.56
CA ARG A 96 5.93 -4.79 4.66
C ARG A 96 6.81 -5.99 4.31
N ILE A 97 6.25 -7.06 3.77
CA ILE A 97 6.99 -8.24 3.35
C ILE A 97 7.97 -7.89 2.22
N ALA A 98 7.49 -7.16 1.20
CA ALA A 98 8.33 -6.73 0.09
C ALA A 98 9.54 -5.89 0.56
N ARG A 99 9.32 -4.96 1.50
CA ARG A 99 10.37 -4.12 2.07
C ARG A 99 11.40 -4.95 2.85
N ILE A 100 10.95 -5.90 3.68
CA ILE A 100 11.85 -6.79 4.43
C ILE A 100 12.73 -7.58 3.46
N ASN A 101 12.13 -8.19 2.44
CA ASN A 101 12.87 -8.97 1.45
C ASN A 101 13.89 -8.10 0.69
N ALA A 102 13.50 -6.89 0.29
CA ALA A 102 14.41 -5.96 -0.38
C ALA A 102 15.58 -5.53 0.53
N GLN A 103 15.32 -5.30 1.82
CA GLN A 103 16.35 -4.97 2.81
C GLN A 103 17.32 -6.13 3.00
N GLU A 104 16.83 -7.36 3.12
CA GLU A 104 17.66 -8.57 3.23
C GLU A 104 18.55 -8.76 2.00
N GLU A 105 18.03 -8.51 0.79
CA GLU A 105 18.81 -8.55 -0.45
C GLU A 105 19.90 -7.47 -0.48
N ILE A 106 19.58 -6.23 -0.09
CA ILE A 106 20.55 -5.13 -0.01
C ILE A 106 21.67 -5.46 0.98
N GLU A 107 21.32 -5.95 2.17
CA GLU A 107 22.30 -6.37 3.18
C GLU A 107 23.20 -7.48 2.64
N GLN A 108 22.64 -8.45 1.91
CA GLN A 108 23.40 -9.52 1.30
C GLN A 108 24.39 -8.99 0.26
N LEU A 109 23.96 -8.08 -0.63
CA LEU A 109 24.83 -7.44 -1.62
C LEU A 109 25.95 -6.63 -0.96
N HIS A 110 25.66 -5.93 0.14
CA HIS A 110 26.68 -5.26 0.94
C HIS A 110 27.70 -6.24 1.53
N ARG A 111 27.24 -7.38 2.08
CA ARG A 111 28.13 -8.44 2.59
C ARG A 111 29.04 -8.97 1.48
N GLU A 112 28.48 -9.26 0.30
CA GLU A 112 29.23 -9.75 -0.85
C GLU A 112 30.26 -8.73 -1.34
N ARG A 113 29.88 -7.45 -1.44
CA ARG A 113 30.80 -6.37 -1.82
C ARG A 113 31.94 -6.24 -0.83
N ASN A 114 31.64 -6.29 0.46
CA ASN A 114 32.64 -6.14 1.53
C ASN A 114 33.57 -7.35 1.66
N ALA A 115 33.16 -8.52 1.20
CA ALA A 115 33.99 -9.72 1.15
C ALA A 115 35.04 -9.69 0.01
N LEU A 116 34.93 -8.76 -0.95
CA LEU A 116 35.89 -8.62 -2.03
C LEU A 116 37.18 -7.92 -1.56
N ALA A 117 38.32 -8.54 -1.83
CA ALA A 117 39.66 -8.07 -1.47
C ALA A 117 40.00 -6.71 -2.12
N TRP A 118 40.57 -5.78 -1.35
CA TRP A 118 40.86 -4.39 -1.76
C TRP A 118 42.23 -4.21 -2.44
N ASP A 119 43.01 -5.29 -2.43
CA ASP A 119 44.37 -5.47 -2.92
C ASP A 119 44.45 -6.10 -4.33
#